data_AF-A0A8H7QY86-F1
#
_entry.id   AF-A0A8H7QY86-F1
#
_cell.length_a   1.000
_cell.length_b   1.000
_cell.length_c   1.000
_cell.angle_alpha   90.00
_cell.angle_beta   90.00
_cell.angle_gamma   90.00
#
_symmetry.space_group_name_H-M   'P 1'
#
loop_
_entity.id
_entity.type
_entity.pdbx_description
1 polymer ?
#
loop_
_entity_poly.entity_id
_entity_poly.type
_entity_poly.pdbx_seq_one_letter_code
_entity_poly.pdbx_strand_id
1 'polypeptide(L)'
;MDTRKSYIDVRKRSIDIHREPFGTKKQSTVPTSLPPPVVSRYDNVYPITLNSQHGPKLVIGTQTMNYLVTSFVRLDKEEKPSVGAVSTSFKLEKLEESLSTRIYIDEYALNKAMKLAENKDTKAVINYNILDQLRQVGTHFKSPSTYYLCRASGFVTRAHQCQPYSIFTISNFDRGRCPSAEVFSSIADNVLQLGDKGRLHRSVVENGLSSGNKEIQKVISEILKLYGDNRQSISIIGNTELNFLLEKLAAFHQPYINSANNSVAMAIKDSFQLFK
;
A
#
# COMPACT_ATOMS: atom_id res chain seq x y z
N MET A 1 -27.65 -22.57 -0.88
CA MET A 1 -27.39 -22.17 0.52
C MET A 1 -26.21 -21.21 0.52
N ASP A 2 -26.50 -19.94 0.78
CA ASP A 2 -25.64 -18.78 0.58
C ASP A 2 -24.92 -18.42 1.90
N THR A 3 -23.60 -18.61 1.96
CA THR A 3 -22.76 -18.36 3.15
C THR A 3 -21.67 -17.31 2.93
N ARG A 4 -21.79 -16.42 1.92
CA ARG A 4 -20.76 -15.39 1.63
C ARG A 4 -21.12 -13.96 2.05
N LYS A 5 -21.84 -13.80 3.16
CA LYS A 5 -21.69 -12.63 4.04
C LYS A 5 -20.88 -13.01 5.28
N SER A 6 -19.82 -13.80 5.13
CA SER A 6 -18.80 -13.89 6.17
C SER A 6 -18.21 -12.49 6.33
N TYR A 7 -18.47 -11.83 7.45
CA TYR A 7 -17.71 -10.65 7.86
C TYR A 7 -16.25 -11.04 7.88
N ILE A 8 -15.52 -10.76 6.80
CA ILE A 8 -14.10 -11.03 6.71
C ILE A 8 -13.43 -10.01 7.62
N ASP A 9 -13.09 -10.45 8.81
CA ASP A 9 -12.26 -9.69 9.74
C ASP A 9 -10.82 -9.71 9.22
N VAL A 10 -10.46 -8.65 8.50
CA VAL A 10 -9.13 -8.42 7.94
C VAL A 10 -8.10 -8.14 9.05
N ARG A 11 -8.54 -7.96 10.31
CA ARG A 11 -7.64 -7.91 11.48
C ARG A 11 -7.18 -9.29 11.96
N LYS A 12 -7.54 -10.39 11.29
CA LYS A 12 -7.03 -11.75 11.58
C LYS A 12 -5.82 -12.14 10.73
N ARG A 13 -4.84 -12.83 11.36
CA ARG A 13 -3.58 -13.24 10.69
C ARG A 13 -3.79 -14.16 9.51
N SER A 14 -4.76 -15.05 9.65
CA SER A 14 -5.12 -16.02 8.63
C SER A 14 -5.73 -15.37 7.39
N ILE A 15 -6.20 -14.13 7.50
CA ILE A 15 -6.84 -13.38 6.41
C ILE A 15 -5.85 -12.39 5.79
N ASP A 16 -5.18 -11.59 6.62
CA ASP A 16 -4.22 -10.60 6.15
C ASP A 16 -2.93 -10.64 6.96
N ILE A 17 -1.82 -10.92 6.27
CA ILE A 17 -0.49 -10.91 6.88
C ILE A 17 -0.06 -9.50 7.29
N HIS A 18 -0.60 -8.47 6.62
CA HIS A 18 -0.27 -7.05 6.80
C HIS A 18 -1.15 -6.33 7.81
N ARG A 19 -2.07 -7.05 8.46
CA ARG A 19 -2.98 -6.48 9.45
C ARG A 19 -2.23 -5.77 10.58
N GLU A 20 -2.91 -4.81 11.20
CA GLU A 20 -2.42 -4.18 12.41
C GLU A 20 -2.28 -5.21 13.56
N PRO A 21 -1.12 -5.31 14.21
CA PRO A 21 -0.95 -6.17 15.38
C PRO A 21 -1.64 -5.55 16.60
N PHE A 22 -2.26 -6.39 17.42
CA PHE A 22 -2.86 -6.01 18.70
C PHE A 22 -2.37 -6.93 19.83
N GLY A 23 -2.56 -6.51 21.08
CA GLY A 23 -2.19 -7.26 22.27
C GLY A 23 -1.28 -6.47 23.22
N THR A 24 -0.51 -7.18 24.05
CA THR A 24 0.37 -6.58 25.06
C THR A 24 1.83 -6.86 24.75
N LYS A 25 2.70 -5.86 24.93
CA LYS A 25 4.17 -5.99 24.84
C LYS A 25 4.78 -5.39 26.10
N LYS A 26 5.60 -6.16 26.83
CA LYS A 26 6.27 -5.71 28.06
C LYS A 26 5.32 -4.98 29.04
N GLN A 27 4.17 -5.60 29.34
CA GLN A 27 3.13 -5.09 30.25
C GLN A 27 2.37 -3.83 29.80
N SER A 28 2.60 -3.30 28.60
CA SER A 28 1.74 -2.25 28.01
C SER A 28 0.96 -2.78 26.81
N THR A 29 -0.25 -2.27 26.61
CA THR A 29 -1.03 -2.54 25.40
C THR A 29 -0.35 -1.86 24.21
N VAL A 30 -0.24 -2.58 23.11
CA VAL A 30 0.22 -2.00 21.84
C VAL A 30 -0.81 -0.97 21.39
N PRO A 31 -0.41 0.27 21.06
CA PRO A 31 -1.31 1.25 20.47
C PRO A 31 -1.92 0.71 19.18
N THR A 32 -3.24 0.81 19.04
CA THR A 32 -4.01 0.29 17.91
C THR A 32 -5.02 1.31 17.43
N SER A 33 -5.51 1.14 16.20
CA SER A 33 -6.64 1.84 15.63
C SER A 33 -7.98 1.17 15.95
N LEU A 34 -8.01 0.18 16.84
CA LEU A 34 -9.29 -0.41 17.25
C LEU A 34 -10.16 0.65 17.91
N PRO A 35 -11.46 0.74 17.54
CA PRO A 35 -12.35 1.69 18.17
C PRO A 35 -12.40 1.49 19.70
N PRO A 36 -12.13 2.53 20.50
CA PRO A 36 -12.21 2.44 21.94
C PRO A 36 -13.66 2.18 22.39
N PRO A 37 -13.88 1.56 23.56
CA PRO A 37 -15.22 1.25 24.09
C PRO A 37 -15.87 2.52 24.70
N VAL A 38 -15.97 3.58 23.91
CA VAL A 38 -16.55 4.87 24.28
C VAL A 38 -17.53 5.30 23.20
N VAL A 39 -18.57 6.03 23.59
CA VAL A 39 -19.51 6.61 22.63
C VAL A 39 -18.77 7.66 21.80
N SER A 40 -18.60 7.38 20.51
CA SER A 40 -18.00 8.28 19.53
C SER A 40 -19.08 8.85 18.61
N ARG A 41 -18.72 9.88 17.83
CA ARG A 41 -19.60 10.43 16.80
C ARG A 41 -20.03 9.40 15.75
N TYR A 42 -19.12 8.48 15.41
CA TYR A 42 -19.30 7.47 14.39
C TYR A 42 -19.07 6.10 15.02
N ASP A 43 -20.15 5.35 15.19
CA ASP A 43 -20.08 4.04 15.81
C ASP A 43 -19.05 3.15 15.08
N ASN A 44 -18.21 2.45 15.86
CA ASN A 44 -17.18 1.55 15.37
C ASN A 44 -16.16 2.16 14.37
N VAL A 45 -15.97 3.49 14.40
CA VAL A 45 -14.96 4.21 13.59
C VAL A 45 -14.06 5.05 14.50
N TYR A 46 -12.75 4.94 14.27
CA TYR A 46 -11.74 5.62 15.08
C TYR A 46 -10.56 6.14 14.23
N PRO A 47 -10.56 7.42 13.84
CA PRO A 47 -9.40 8.05 13.21
C PRO A 47 -8.34 8.35 14.26
N ILE A 48 -7.10 7.89 14.05
CA ILE A 48 -5.99 8.07 14.99
C ILE A 48 -4.65 8.19 14.24
N THR A 49 -3.67 8.85 14.86
CA THR A 49 -2.27 8.74 14.43
C THR A 49 -1.51 7.70 15.24
N LEU A 50 -1.03 6.65 14.58
CA LEU A 50 -0.22 5.60 15.19
C LEU A 50 1.27 5.85 14.95
N ASN A 51 2.06 5.85 16.02
CA ASN A 51 3.51 5.96 15.92
C ASN A 51 4.12 4.60 15.54
N SER A 52 4.89 4.59 14.45
CA SER A 52 5.64 3.42 13.99
C SER A 52 7.14 3.71 13.94
N GLN A 53 7.96 2.67 13.75
CA GLN A 53 9.41 2.82 13.55
C GLN A 53 9.79 3.71 12.36
N HIS A 54 8.89 3.87 11.39
CA HIS A 54 9.11 4.70 10.20
C HIS A 54 8.50 6.10 10.34
N GLY A 55 7.84 6.39 11.47
CA GLY A 55 7.16 7.65 11.72
C GLY A 55 5.65 7.48 12.00
N PRO A 56 4.97 8.59 12.30
CA PRO A 56 3.53 8.63 12.55
C PRO A 56 2.72 8.28 11.29
N LYS A 57 1.65 7.52 11.45
CA LYS A 57 0.74 7.10 10.38
C LYS A 57 -0.69 7.49 10.73
N LEU A 58 -1.36 8.24 9.87
CA LEU A 58 -2.79 8.53 9.99
C LEU A 58 -3.59 7.32 9.51
N VAL A 59 -4.42 6.79 10.40
CA VAL A 59 -5.20 5.58 10.17
C VAL A 59 -6.65 5.83 10.56
N ILE A 60 -7.59 5.35 9.75
CA ILE A 60 -9.00 5.26 10.10
C ILE A 60 -9.28 3.81 10.45
N GLY A 61 -9.43 3.49 11.73
CA GLY A 61 -9.70 2.15 12.18
C GLY A 61 -11.19 1.85 12.29
N THR A 62 -11.56 0.62 11.98
CA THR A 62 -12.88 0.03 12.27
C THR A 62 -12.72 -1.29 13.02
N GLN A 63 -13.82 -1.94 13.42
CA GLN A 63 -13.75 -3.26 14.07
C GLN A 63 -13.15 -4.35 13.18
N THR A 64 -13.32 -4.27 11.86
CA THR A 64 -12.96 -5.37 10.93
C THR A 64 -11.72 -5.08 10.09
N MET A 65 -11.30 -3.81 9.99
CA MET A 65 -10.13 -3.40 9.21
C MET A 65 -9.61 -2.03 9.65
N ASN A 66 -8.52 -1.60 9.03
CA ASN A 66 -7.96 -0.27 9.20
C ASN A 66 -7.54 0.30 7.84
N TYR A 67 -7.78 1.58 7.63
CA TYR A 67 -7.45 2.29 6.39
C TYR A 67 -6.28 3.22 6.65
N LEU A 68 -5.17 2.99 5.95
CA LEU A 68 -4.01 3.88 5.98
C LEU A 68 -4.23 5.04 5.02
N VAL A 69 -4.09 6.28 5.50
CA VAL A 69 -4.10 7.46 4.64
C VAL A 69 -2.71 7.66 4.06
N THR A 70 -2.57 7.45 2.75
CA THR A 70 -1.27 7.52 2.04
C THR A 70 -1.05 8.81 1.26
N SER A 71 -2.08 9.66 1.13
CA SER A 71 -1.94 11.00 0.59
C SER A 71 -3.06 11.91 1.08
N PHE A 72 -2.71 13.14 1.48
CA PHE A 72 -3.68 14.15 1.90
C PHE A 72 -3.11 15.57 1.85
N VAL A 73 -4.00 16.56 1.84
CA VAL A 73 -3.67 18.00 1.87
C VAL A 73 -4.49 18.69 2.96
N ARG A 74 -3.92 19.72 3.60
CA ARG A 74 -4.64 20.60 4.54
C ARG A 74 -5.41 21.66 3.76
N LEU A 75 -6.66 21.89 4.15
CA LEU A 75 -7.54 22.89 3.50
C LEU A 75 -7.51 24.25 4.21
N ASP A 76 -7.31 24.23 5.52
CA ASP A 76 -7.27 25.40 6.40
C ASP A 76 -5.94 26.15 6.38
N LYS A 77 -4.86 25.49 5.97
CA LYS A 77 -3.52 26.06 5.91
C LYS A 77 -2.79 25.59 4.67
N GLU A 78 -2.09 26.52 4.01
CA GLU A 78 -1.21 26.16 2.91
C GLU A 78 0.03 25.42 3.43
N GLU A 79 0.10 24.14 3.15
CA GLU A 79 1.24 23.29 3.43
C GLU A 79 1.50 22.33 2.27
N LYS A 80 2.72 21.79 2.19
CA LYS A 80 3.05 20.76 1.22
C LYS A 80 2.17 19.52 1.48
N PRO A 81 1.51 18.96 0.46
CA PRO A 81 0.76 17.71 0.61
C PRO A 81 1.62 16.59 1.21
N SER A 82 1.04 15.79 2.08
CA SER A 82 1.68 14.60 2.63
C SER A 82 1.46 13.44 1.67
N VAL A 83 2.53 12.74 1.30
CA VAL A 83 2.52 11.61 0.34
C VAL A 83 3.37 10.47 0.88
N GLY A 84 2.82 9.26 0.86
CA GLY A 84 3.40 8.05 1.42
C GLY A 84 2.75 7.66 2.75
N ALA A 85 3.29 6.62 3.39
CA ALA A 85 2.70 6.04 4.59
C ALA A 85 2.87 6.90 5.87
N VAL A 86 3.72 7.93 5.84
CA VAL A 86 4.05 8.76 7.01
C VAL A 86 3.30 10.09 6.93
N SER A 87 2.59 10.43 8.00
CA SER A 87 1.78 11.64 8.11
C SER A 87 2.54 12.73 8.85
N THR A 88 2.87 13.81 8.15
CA THR A 88 3.71 14.88 8.71
C THR A 88 2.91 16.11 9.15
N SER A 89 1.78 16.40 8.49
CA SER A 89 1.05 17.68 8.64
C SER A 89 -0.26 17.62 9.42
N PHE A 90 -0.85 16.43 9.59
CA PHE A 90 -2.07 16.25 10.39
C PHE A 90 -1.90 15.06 11.32
N LYS A 91 -2.02 15.31 12.63
CA LYS A 91 -1.85 14.30 13.67
C LYS A 91 -3.03 14.36 14.65
N LEU A 92 -3.48 13.18 15.03
CA LEU A 92 -4.50 12.92 16.04
C LEU A 92 -3.83 12.11 17.14
N GLU A 93 -3.26 12.81 18.12
CA GLU A 93 -2.45 12.22 19.18
C GLU A 93 -3.28 11.99 20.45
N LYS A 94 -4.32 12.80 20.64
CA LYS A 94 -5.22 12.70 21.79
C LYS A 94 -6.53 12.01 21.42
N LEU A 95 -7.10 11.31 22.40
CA LEU A 95 -8.40 10.65 22.26
C LEU A 95 -9.50 11.66 21.88
N GLU A 96 -9.51 12.84 22.52
CA GLU A 96 -10.51 13.89 22.26
C GLU A 96 -10.47 14.41 20.81
N GLU A 97 -9.27 14.57 20.24
CA GLU A 97 -9.08 14.97 18.83
C GLU A 97 -9.68 13.92 17.89
N SER A 98 -9.41 12.65 18.19
CA SER A 98 -9.91 11.50 17.44
C SER A 98 -11.44 11.40 17.48
N LEU A 99 -12.04 11.58 18.67
CA LEU A 99 -13.50 11.49 18.87
C LEU A 99 -14.27 12.70 18.32
N SER A 100 -13.64 13.88 18.29
CA SER A 100 -14.24 15.11 17.77
C SER A 100 -14.10 15.28 16.25
N THR A 101 -13.17 14.55 15.62
CA THR A 101 -12.92 14.58 14.18
C THR A 101 -14.19 14.26 13.39
N ARG A 102 -14.52 15.13 12.41
CA ARG A 102 -15.60 14.90 11.45
C ARG A 102 -15.03 14.34 10.17
N ILE A 103 -15.64 13.27 9.67
CA ILE A 103 -15.26 12.62 8.42
C ILE A 103 -16.32 12.96 7.38
N TYR A 104 -15.88 13.55 6.27
CA TYR A 104 -16.71 13.81 5.10
C TYR A 104 -16.29 12.86 3.99
N ILE A 105 -17.27 12.29 3.29
CA ILE A 105 -17.05 11.35 2.19
C ILE A 105 -17.56 12.01 0.92
N ASP A 106 -16.76 11.91 -0.15
CA ASP A 106 -17.19 12.33 -1.48
C ASP A 106 -18.38 11.48 -1.94
N GLU A 107 -19.51 12.15 -2.20
CA GLU A 107 -20.77 11.48 -2.56
C GLU A 107 -20.64 10.64 -3.84
N TYR A 108 -19.89 11.12 -4.82
CA TYR A 108 -19.67 10.41 -6.07
C TYR A 108 -18.85 9.13 -5.87
N ALA A 109 -17.83 9.17 -5.02
CA ALA A 109 -17.04 8.01 -4.63
C ALA A 109 -17.87 7.01 -3.81
N LEU A 110 -18.72 7.50 -2.90
CA LEU A 110 -19.64 6.65 -2.13
C LEU A 110 -20.61 5.92 -3.06
N ASN A 111 -21.24 6.64 -4.00
CA ASN A 111 -22.16 6.05 -4.96
C ASN A 111 -21.50 4.97 -5.83
N LYS A 112 -20.22 5.14 -6.21
CA LYS A 112 -19.45 4.11 -6.90
C LYS A 112 -19.18 2.89 -6.02
N ALA A 113 -18.80 3.10 -4.77
CA ALA A 113 -18.55 2.03 -3.82
C ALA A 113 -19.82 1.22 -3.53
N MET A 114 -20.98 1.87 -3.42
CA MET A 114 -22.28 1.21 -3.25
C MET A 114 -22.65 0.35 -4.46
N LYS A 115 -22.49 0.87 -5.68
CA LYS A 115 -22.70 0.08 -6.91
C LYS A 115 -21.77 -1.13 -7.00
N LEU A 116 -20.51 -0.99 -6.56
CA LEU A 116 -19.58 -2.11 -6.47
C LEU A 116 -20.06 -3.15 -5.45
N ALA A 117 -20.55 -2.71 -4.29
CA ALA A 117 -21.04 -3.61 -3.25
C ALA A 117 -22.30 -4.40 -3.66
N GLU A 118 -23.11 -3.84 -4.56
CA GLU A 118 -24.31 -4.48 -5.10
C GLU A 118 -23.99 -5.55 -6.17
N ASN A 119 -22.93 -5.35 -6.95
CA ASN A 119 -22.55 -6.25 -8.04
C ASN A 119 -21.42 -7.21 -7.64
N LYS A 120 -21.79 -8.46 -7.33
CA LYS A 120 -20.86 -9.53 -6.94
C LYS A 120 -19.81 -9.90 -7.99
N ASP A 121 -20.04 -9.57 -9.27
CA ASP A 121 -19.12 -9.89 -10.37
C ASP A 121 -18.14 -8.75 -10.65
N THR A 122 -18.40 -7.55 -10.14
CA THR A 122 -17.50 -6.41 -10.32
C THR A 122 -16.32 -6.53 -9.36
N LYS A 123 -15.11 -6.60 -9.92
CA LYS A 123 -13.87 -6.83 -9.15
C LYS A 123 -13.12 -5.55 -8.76
N ALA A 124 -13.47 -4.41 -9.35
CA ALA A 124 -12.83 -3.13 -9.07
C ALA A 124 -13.76 -1.94 -9.35
N VAL A 125 -13.57 -0.84 -8.62
CA VAL A 125 -14.24 0.45 -8.92
C VAL A 125 -13.65 1.08 -10.21
N ILE A 126 -12.38 0.78 -10.49
CA ILE A 126 -11.60 1.36 -11.59
C ILE A 126 -10.80 0.24 -12.25
N ASN A 127 -10.93 0.07 -13.57
CA ASN A 127 -10.27 -1.00 -14.34
C ASN A 127 -8.96 -0.57 -15.01
N TYR A 128 -8.43 0.61 -14.69
CA TYR A 128 -7.14 1.09 -15.16
C TYR A 128 -6.22 1.39 -13.98
N ASN A 129 -4.91 1.51 -14.23
CA ASN A 129 -3.88 1.73 -13.22
C ASN A 129 -3.98 0.71 -12.07
N ILE A 130 -4.12 -0.58 -12.40
CA ILE A 130 -4.35 -1.65 -11.43
C ILE A 130 -3.20 -1.74 -10.42
N LEU A 131 -1.95 -1.57 -10.86
CA LEU A 131 -0.79 -1.55 -9.97
C LEU A 131 -0.84 -0.40 -8.96
N ASP A 132 -1.45 0.73 -9.32
CA ASP A 132 -1.70 1.83 -8.39
C ASP A 132 -2.82 1.54 -7.39
N GLN A 133 -3.52 0.41 -7.49
CA GLN A 133 -4.53 0.02 -6.49
C GLN A 133 -3.94 -0.98 -5.47
N LEU A 134 -2.71 -1.44 -5.67
CA LEU A 134 -2.01 -2.32 -4.75
C LEU A 134 -1.65 -1.62 -3.44
N ARG A 135 -1.49 -2.43 -2.40
CA ARG A 135 -1.01 -1.99 -1.09
C ARG A 135 0.39 -1.39 -1.19
N GLN A 136 0.63 -0.32 -0.41
CA GLN A 136 1.99 0.21 -0.21
C GLN A 136 2.72 -0.61 0.86
N VAL A 137 3.14 -1.81 0.50
CA VAL A 137 3.88 -2.73 1.37
C VAL A 137 5.23 -3.08 0.75
N GLY A 138 6.22 -3.29 1.62
CA GLY A 138 7.58 -3.69 1.24
C GLY A 138 7.96 -5.08 1.73
N THR A 139 6.99 -5.89 2.13
CA THR A 139 7.22 -7.19 2.80
C THR A 139 6.20 -8.24 2.39
N HIS A 140 6.47 -9.50 2.74
CA HIS A 140 5.57 -10.64 2.55
C HIS A 140 5.10 -10.86 1.10
N PHE A 141 5.95 -10.61 0.10
CA PHE A 141 5.71 -10.92 -1.32
C PHE A 141 5.33 -12.38 -1.61
N LYS A 142 5.60 -13.31 -0.70
CA LYS A 142 5.08 -14.69 -0.81
C LYS A 142 3.59 -14.87 -0.48
N SER A 143 2.92 -13.85 0.03
CA SER A 143 1.52 -13.91 0.50
C SER A 143 0.57 -13.31 -0.54
N PRO A 144 -0.55 -13.97 -0.87
CA PRO A 144 -1.56 -13.40 -1.76
C PRO A 144 -2.12 -12.05 -1.26
N SER A 145 -2.25 -11.85 0.06
CA SER A 145 -2.82 -10.61 0.62
C SER A 145 -1.96 -9.36 0.36
N THR A 146 -0.69 -9.53 -0.02
CA THR A 146 0.21 -8.46 -0.47
C THR A 146 -0.30 -7.82 -1.77
N TYR A 147 -1.02 -8.58 -2.59
CA TYR A 147 -1.46 -8.17 -3.93
C TYR A 147 -2.92 -7.74 -3.99
N TYR A 148 -3.57 -7.53 -2.85
CA TYR A 148 -4.94 -7.04 -2.81
C TYR A 148 -5.04 -5.61 -3.34
N LEU A 149 -6.00 -5.39 -4.25
CA LEU A 149 -6.35 -4.10 -4.82
C LEU A 149 -7.25 -3.34 -3.83
N CYS A 150 -6.65 -2.68 -2.85
CA CYS A 150 -7.39 -2.01 -1.77
C CYS A 150 -7.06 -0.51 -1.62
N ARG A 151 -6.26 0.05 -2.54
CA ARG A 151 -5.98 1.49 -2.57
C ARG A 151 -6.97 2.17 -3.51
N ALA A 152 -7.52 3.29 -3.05
CA ALA A 152 -8.37 4.17 -3.83
C ALA A 152 -7.84 5.60 -3.71
N SER A 153 -8.05 6.38 -4.76
CA SER A 153 -7.60 7.78 -4.85
C SER A 153 -8.79 8.69 -5.07
N GLY A 154 -8.75 9.85 -4.43
CA GLY A 154 -9.78 10.88 -4.57
C GLY A 154 -9.76 11.53 -5.94
N PHE A 155 -10.74 12.39 -6.21
CA PHE A 155 -10.89 13.07 -7.50
C PHE A 155 -9.63 13.86 -7.90
N VAL A 156 -9.10 14.68 -6.99
CA VAL A 156 -7.91 15.51 -7.22
C VAL A 156 -6.65 14.66 -7.45
N THR A 157 -6.55 13.50 -6.79
CA THR A 157 -5.38 12.64 -6.86
C THR A 157 -5.52 11.50 -7.88
N ARG A 158 -6.57 11.51 -8.72
CA ARG A 158 -6.86 10.43 -9.67
C ARG A 158 -5.87 10.37 -10.83
N ALA A 159 -5.34 11.52 -11.25
CA ALA A 159 -4.34 11.61 -12.32
C ALA A 159 -3.05 10.87 -11.93
N HIS A 160 -2.41 10.20 -12.90
CA HIS A 160 -1.22 9.38 -12.67
C HIS A 160 -0.09 10.16 -11.97
N GLN A 161 0.13 11.43 -12.33
CA GLN A 161 1.14 12.29 -11.69
C GLN A 161 0.87 12.59 -10.20
N CYS A 162 -0.37 12.40 -9.74
CA CYS A 162 -0.79 12.62 -8.36
C CYS A 162 -0.92 11.32 -7.56
N GLN A 163 -0.61 10.17 -8.18
CA GLN A 163 -0.62 8.88 -7.50
C GLN A 163 0.69 8.65 -6.75
N PRO A 164 0.65 8.29 -5.46
CA PRO A 164 1.87 7.94 -4.74
C PRO A 164 2.53 6.71 -5.35
N TYR A 165 3.83 6.80 -5.65
CA TYR A 165 4.65 5.66 -6.04
C TYR A 165 4.76 4.66 -4.89
N SER A 166 4.78 3.39 -5.25
CA SER A 166 5.00 2.24 -4.37
C SER A 166 6.12 1.38 -4.94
N ILE A 167 6.48 0.30 -4.23
CA ILE A 167 7.45 -0.65 -4.76
C ILE A 167 6.99 -1.29 -6.09
N PHE A 168 5.68 -1.43 -6.31
CA PHE A 168 5.11 -2.00 -7.53
C PHE A 168 5.02 -1.02 -8.70
N THR A 169 5.22 0.28 -8.46
CA THR A 169 5.00 1.32 -9.48
C THR A 169 6.20 2.23 -9.70
N ILE A 170 7.23 2.15 -8.85
CA ILE A 170 8.43 2.99 -8.97
C ILE A 170 9.23 2.74 -10.26
N SER A 171 9.07 1.59 -10.91
CA SER A 171 9.64 1.33 -12.24
C SER A 171 9.12 2.31 -13.31
N ASN A 172 7.94 2.89 -13.10
CA ASN A 172 7.29 3.80 -14.05
C ASN A 172 7.69 5.26 -13.83
N PHE A 173 8.63 5.55 -12.93
CA PHE A 173 9.07 6.91 -12.67
C PHE A 173 10.10 7.36 -13.72
N ASP A 174 9.67 8.17 -14.69
CA ASP A 174 10.45 8.58 -15.86
C ASP A 174 11.82 9.21 -15.54
N ARG A 175 11.97 9.84 -14.37
CA ARG A 175 13.20 10.55 -13.98
C ARG A 175 14.27 9.67 -13.34
N GLY A 176 14.10 8.34 -13.35
CA GLY A 176 15.11 7.42 -12.83
C GLY A 176 14.89 6.01 -13.37
N ARG A 177 15.73 5.59 -14.33
CA ARG A 177 15.70 4.20 -14.78
C ARG A 177 16.15 3.29 -13.65
N CYS A 178 15.25 2.45 -13.17
CA CYS A 178 15.52 1.50 -12.10
C CYS A 178 15.13 0.09 -12.57
N PRO A 179 15.98 -0.57 -13.39
CA PRO A 179 15.64 -1.88 -13.99
C PRO A 179 15.30 -2.95 -12.94
N SER A 180 15.94 -2.90 -11.78
CA SER A 180 15.63 -3.78 -10.64
C SER A 180 14.21 -3.59 -10.08
N ALA A 181 13.62 -2.39 -10.20
CA ALA A 181 12.25 -2.15 -9.76
C ALA A 181 11.22 -2.86 -10.65
N GLU A 182 11.54 -3.14 -11.92
CA GLU A 182 10.66 -3.89 -12.84
C GLU A 182 10.38 -5.31 -12.35
N VAL A 183 11.25 -5.85 -11.49
CA VAL A 183 11.02 -7.13 -10.82
C VAL A 183 9.71 -7.09 -10.02
N PHE A 184 9.42 -6.00 -9.32
CA PHE A 184 8.22 -5.91 -8.49
C PHE A 184 6.94 -5.71 -9.31
N SER A 185 6.97 -4.86 -10.34
CA SER A 185 5.82 -4.68 -11.23
C SER A 185 5.50 -5.98 -11.96
N SER A 186 6.52 -6.67 -12.50
CA SER A 186 6.35 -7.98 -13.15
C SER A 186 5.79 -9.03 -12.20
N ILE A 187 6.28 -9.08 -10.95
CA ILE A 187 5.75 -9.97 -9.91
C ILE A 187 4.26 -9.68 -9.67
N ALA A 188 3.90 -8.41 -9.47
CA ALA A 188 2.54 -8.01 -9.20
C ALA A 188 1.60 -8.36 -10.36
N ASP A 189 1.99 -8.05 -11.60
CA ASP A 189 1.21 -8.38 -12.80
C ASP A 189 0.98 -9.89 -12.91
N ASN A 190 2.03 -10.70 -12.72
CA ASN A 190 1.92 -12.16 -12.77
C ASN A 190 1.00 -12.72 -11.69
N VAL A 191 1.07 -12.21 -10.46
CA VAL A 191 0.19 -12.66 -9.37
C VAL A 191 -1.26 -12.20 -9.58
N LEU A 192 -1.47 -10.97 -10.06
CA LEU A 192 -2.82 -10.48 -10.35
C LEU A 192 -3.50 -11.27 -11.47
N GLN A 193 -2.74 -11.70 -12.48
CA GLN A 193 -3.27 -12.48 -13.60
C GLN A 193 -3.44 -13.97 -13.29
N LEU A 194 -2.49 -14.57 -12.57
CA LEU A 194 -2.40 -16.03 -12.41
C LEU A 194 -2.63 -16.51 -10.97
N GLY A 195 -2.83 -15.60 -10.02
CA GLY A 195 -2.96 -15.91 -8.59
C GLY A 195 -1.74 -16.66 -8.05
N ASP A 196 -1.99 -17.74 -7.31
CA ASP A 196 -0.95 -18.59 -6.72
C ASP A 196 -0.06 -19.30 -7.76
N LYS A 197 -0.48 -19.31 -9.03
CA LYS A 197 0.30 -19.86 -10.15
C LYS A 197 1.26 -18.83 -10.76
N GLY A 198 1.28 -17.59 -10.27
CA GLY A 198 2.18 -16.54 -10.73
C GLY A 198 3.66 -16.96 -10.63
N ARG A 199 4.42 -16.72 -11.71
CA ARG A 199 5.84 -17.07 -11.80
C ARG A 199 6.66 -15.85 -12.17
N LEU A 200 7.86 -15.75 -11.60
CA LEU A 200 8.83 -14.72 -11.95
C LEU A 200 9.79 -15.25 -13.02
N HIS A 201 9.78 -14.64 -14.19
CA HIS A 201 10.67 -15.00 -15.28
C HIS A 201 12.10 -14.50 -15.05
N ARG A 202 13.07 -15.34 -15.41
CA ARG A 202 14.50 -15.10 -15.22
C ARG A 202 14.97 -13.83 -15.95
N SER A 203 14.51 -13.61 -17.18
CA SER A 203 14.87 -12.46 -18.01
C SER A 203 14.58 -11.11 -17.35
N VAL A 204 13.48 -11.00 -16.61
CA VAL A 204 13.12 -9.78 -15.87
C VAL A 204 14.14 -9.51 -14.76
N VAL A 205 14.56 -10.57 -14.06
CA VAL A 205 15.57 -10.45 -12.99
C VAL A 205 16.95 -10.13 -13.57
N GLU A 206 17.31 -10.73 -14.70
CA GLU A 206 18.57 -10.45 -15.41
C GLU A 206 18.67 -8.98 -15.83
N ASN A 207 17.57 -8.38 -16.32
CA ASN A 207 17.52 -6.94 -16.61
C ASN A 207 17.85 -6.09 -15.37
N GLY A 208 17.48 -6.57 -14.17
CA GLY A 208 17.80 -5.92 -12.90
C GLY A 208 19.31 -5.73 -12.63
N LEU A 209 20.19 -6.53 -13.25
CA LEU A 209 21.65 -6.42 -13.12
C LEU A 209 22.20 -5.14 -13.71
N SER A 210 21.50 -4.51 -14.66
CA SER A 210 21.93 -3.22 -15.21
C SER A 210 21.67 -2.04 -14.26
N SER A 211 21.23 -2.29 -13.02
CA SER A 211 21.13 -1.27 -11.98
C SER A 211 22.51 -0.73 -11.62
N GLY A 212 22.69 0.59 -11.53
CA GLY A 212 23.99 1.19 -11.18
C GLY A 212 24.45 1.00 -9.72
N ASN A 213 23.63 0.36 -8.88
CA ASN A 213 23.89 0.17 -7.45
C ASN A 213 24.39 -1.26 -7.18
N LYS A 214 25.62 -1.39 -6.66
CA LYS A 214 26.28 -2.67 -6.40
C LYS A 214 25.54 -3.56 -5.39
N GLU A 215 24.93 -2.97 -4.37
CA GLU A 215 24.16 -3.74 -3.37
C GLU A 215 22.88 -4.30 -3.97
N ILE A 216 22.21 -3.52 -4.83
CA ILE A 216 21.06 -4.00 -5.61
C ILE A 216 21.50 -5.13 -6.55
N GLN A 217 22.60 -4.96 -7.29
CA GLN A 217 23.13 -6.00 -8.18
C GLN A 217 23.44 -7.30 -7.44
N LYS A 218 23.97 -7.21 -6.21
CA LYS A 218 24.24 -8.36 -5.36
C LYS A 218 22.96 -9.11 -5.00
N VAL A 219 21.91 -8.41 -4.57
CA VAL A 219 20.61 -9.03 -4.29
C VAL A 219 20.00 -9.64 -5.54
N ILE A 220 20.08 -8.97 -6.69
CA ILE A 220 19.61 -9.51 -7.97
C ILE A 220 20.37 -10.79 -8.35
N SER A 221 21.69 -10.82 -8.18
CA SER A 221 22.51 -12.02 -8.40
C SER A 221 22.13 -13.16 -7.44
N GLU A 222 21.82 -12.86 -6.19
CA GLU A 222 21.30 -13.85 -5.24
C GLU A 222 19.93 -14.40 -5.69
N ILE A 223 19.05 -13.56 -6.24
CA ILE A 223 17.76 -14.01 -6.80
C ILE A 223 17.99 -14.92 -8.00
N LEU A 224 18.93 -14.57 -8.90
CA LEU A 224 19.25 -15.40 -10.07
C LEU A 224 19.74 -16.80 -9.69
N LYS A 225 20.44 -16.95 -8.56
CA LYS A 225 20.86 -18.27 -8.06
C LYS A 225 19.68 -19.17 -7.71
N LEU A 226 18.52 -18.62 -7.33
CA LEU A 226 17.31 -19.41 -7.01
C LEU A 226 16.75 -20.17 -8.23
N TYR A 227 17.12 -19.78 -9.44
CA TYR A 227 16.72 -20.46 -10.67
C TYR A 227 17.53 -21.74 -10.91
N GLY A 228 18.70 -21.89 -10.28
CA GLY A 228 19.67 -22.92 -10.63
C GLY A 228 20.08 -22.84 -12.11
N ASP A 229 20.50 -23.98 -12.66
CA ASP A 229 21.14 -24.00 -13.97
C ASP A 229 20.13 -23.90 -15.13
N ASN A 230 18.93 -24.49 -14.99
CA ASN A 230 18.02 -24.71 -16.13
C ASN A 230 16.62 -24.09 -16.00
N ARG A 231 16.26 -23.46 -14.87
CA ARG A 231 14.89 -22.92 -14.72
C ARG A 231 14.79 -21.54 -15.36
N GLN A 232 13.74 -21.34 -16.15
CA GLN A 232 13.39 -20.05 -16.75
C GLN A 232 12.43 -19.22 -15.90
N SER A 233 11.77 -19.86 -14.92
CA SER A 233 10.84 -19.19 -14.02
C SER A 233 10.73 -19.91 -12.67
N ILE A 234 10.50 -19.14 -11.61
CA ILE A 234 10.28 -19.64 -10.24
C ILE A 234 8.92 -19.17 -9.71
N SER A 235 8.33 -19.94 -8.80
CA SER A 235 7.06 -19.56 -8.15
C SER A 235 7.25 -18.32 -7.27
N ILE A 236 6.26 -17.42 -7.27
CA ILE A 236 6.23 -16.21 -6.45
C ILE A 236 5.60 -16.51 -5.09
N ILE A 237 4.35 -16.96 -5.09
CA ILE A 237 3.59 -17.27 -3.87
C ILE A 237 4.19 -18.49 -3.17
N GLY A 238 4.28 -18.42 -1.85
CA GLY A 238 4.89 -19.46 -1.00
C GLY A 238 6.43 -19.51 -1.00
N ASN A 239 7.11 -18.81 -1.92
CA ASN A 239 8.56 -18.85 -2.03
C ASN A 239 9.23 -17.97 -0.96
N THR A 240 9.71 -18.62 0.11
CA THR A 240 10.26 -17.91 1.29
C THR A 240 11.65 -17.34 1.04
N GLU A 241 12.50 -18.02 0.26
CA GLU A 241 13.83 -17.53 -0.08
C GLU A 241 13.75 -16.30 -0.99
N LEU A 242 12.91 -16.37 -2.04
CA LEU A 242 12.64 -15.21 -2.89
C LEU A 242 12.08 -14.04 -2.09
N ASN A 243 11.11 -14.29 -1.20
CA ASN A 243 10.54 -13.25 -0.35
C ASN A 243 11.60 -12.50 0.48
N PHE A 244 12.53 -13.24 1.09
CA PHE A 244 13.60 -12.64 1.89
C PHE A 244 14.49 -11.72 1.05
N LEU A 245 14.83 -12.13 -0.17
CA LEU A 245 15.62 -11.30 -1.09
C LEU A 245 14.83 -10.08 -1.59
N LEU A 246 13.53 -10.25 -1.89
CA LEU A 246 12.66 -9.16 -2.31
C LEU A 246 12.46 -8.12 -1.19
N GLU A 247 12.38 -8.54 0.07
CA GLU A 247 12.31 -7.63 1.22
C GLU A 247 13.58 -6.76 1.34
N LYS A 248 14.76 -7.36 1.14
CA LYS A 248 16.02 -6.60 1.07
C LYS A 248 16.03 -5.64 -0.11
N LEU A 249 15.62 -6.11 -1.29
CA LEU A 249 15.59 -5.30 -2.49
C LEU A 249 14.61 -4.12 -2.33
N ALA A 250 13.43 -4.35 -1.75
CA ALA A 250 12.46 -3.32 -1.46
C ALA A 250 13.00 -2.24 -0.51
N ALA A 251 13.76 -2.64 0.52
CA ALA A 251 14.44 -1.70 1.41
C ALA A 251 15.43 -0.79 0.66
N PHE A 252 16.18 -1.32 -0.32
CA PHE A 252 17.07 -0.51 -1.17
C PHE A 252 16.31 0.46 -2.07
N HIS A 253 15.07 0.16 -2.46
CA HIS A 253 14.25 1.05 -3.28
C HIS A 253 13.53 2.16 -2.47
N GLN A 254 13.41 2.02 -1.15
CA GLN A 254 12.66 2.97 -0.32
C GLN A 254 13.12 4.45 -0.47
N PRO A 255 14.43 4.77 -0.53
CA PRO A 255 14.88 6.15 -0.75
C PRO A 255 14.43 6.71 -2.10
N TYR A 256 14.44 5.89 -3.16
CA TYR A 256 14.00 6.29 -4.50
C TYR A 256 12.49 6.55 -4.53
N ILE A 257 11.70 5.71 -3.86
CA ILE A 257 10.25 5.90 -3.70
C ILE A 257 9.96 7.21 -2.96
N ASN A 258 10.65 7.47 -1.84
CA ASN A 258 10.50 8.71 -1.08
C ASN A 258 10.85 9.94 -1.93
N SER A 259 11.92 9.85 -2.73
CA SER A 259 12.32 10.90 -3.65
C SER A 259 11.27 11.15 -4.74
N ALA A 260 10.80 10.10 -5.42
CA ALA A 260 9.76 10.20 -6.45
C ALA A 260 8.45 10.80 -5.90
N ASN A 261 8.07 10.42 -4.67
CA ASN A 261 6.89 10.94 -4.01
C ASN A 261 6.98 12.43 -3.64
N ASN A 262 8.18 13.03 -3.61
CA ASN A 262 8.29 14.49 -3.53
C ASN A 262 7.73 15.19 -4.79
N SER A 263 7.94 14.61 -5.98
CA SER A 263 7.36 15.13 -7.21
C SER A 263 5.84 14.97 -7.24
N VAL A 264 5.32 13.86 -6.70
CA VAL A 264 3.88 13.65 -6.54
C VAL A 264 3.27 14.70 -5.61
N ALA A 265 3.92 15.03 -4.50
CA ALA A 265 3.44 16.08 -3.60
C ALA A 265 3.34 17.45 -4.28
N MET A 266 4.27 17.77 -5.19
CA MET A 266 4.20 18.99 -6.01
C MET A 266 3.02 18.93 -6.99
N ALA A 267 2.85 17.81 -7.71
CA ALA A 267 1.74 17.65 -8.65
C ALA A 267 0.36 17.75 -7.98
N ILE A 268 0.22 17.21 -6.75
CA ILE A 268 -0.99 17.36 -5.94
C ILE A 268 -1.20 18.83 -5.58
N LYS A 269 -0.14 19.54 -5.17
CA LYS A 269 -0.22 20.96 -4.83
C LYS A 269 -0.72 21.78 -6.03
N ASP A 270 -0.15 21.56 -7.21
CA ASP A 270 -0.52 22.28 -8.44
C ASP A 270 -1.94 21.94 -8.87
N SER A 271 -2.33 20.66 -8.82
CA SER A 271 -3.70 20.24 -9.13
C SER A 271 -4.72 20.83 -8.16
N PHE A 272 -4.34 21.00 -6.90
CA PHE A 272 -5.21 21.59 -5.87
C PHE A 272 -5.43 23.09 -6.09
N GLN A 273 -4.49 23.81 -6.72
CA GLN A 273 -4.66 25.23 -7.05
C GLN A 273 -5.79 25.48 -8.06
N LEU A 274 -6.17 24.49 -8.87
CA LEU A 274 -7.29 24.60 -9.82
C LEU A 274 -8.67 24.66 -9.14
N PHE A 275 -8.74 24.34 -7.84
CA PHE A 275 -9.98 24.30 -7.06
C PHE A 275 -10.08 25.43 -6.03
N LYS A 276 -9.09 26.33 -5.98
CA LYS A 276 -9.13 27.57 -5.19
C LYS A 276 -9.66 28.71 -6.05
#